data_AF-A0A2Z6NT83-F1
#
_entry.id   AF-A0A2Z6NT83-F1
#
_cell.length_a   1.000
_cell.length_b   1.000
_cell.length_c   1.000
_cell.angle_alpha   90.00
_cell.angle_beta   90.00
_cell.angle_gamma   90.00
#
_symmetry.space_group_name_H-M   'P 1'
#
loop_
_entity.id
_entity.type
_entity.pdbx_description
1 polymer ?
#
loop_
_entity_poly.entity_id
_entity_poly.type
_entity_poly.pdbx_seq_one_letter_code
_entity_poly.pdbx_strand_id
1 'polypeptide(L)'
;MSQEQPKRPQDPIKYGDVLPVSGDLAQKPIAPEDAALMQSAESRILGHTQPGGVASVMQSAATRNEQAGIVGHGDITDVTGERGVSVTETQVPGQRIITESVGGQVVGQFVEPTPVQSGKTGVVRESALTIGEALEATAHTVGDKPVEQSDAAAIQAAEVRATGSNVISPGGLASMAQSAAAYNADCPSEEEKIKLGDVLSGATAKLPADKAATRQDAAGVASAEMRNNPDATAIPGGVAASVAAAARLNENVTNVM
;
A
#
# COMPACT_ATOMS: atom_id res chain seq x y z
N MET A 1 22.68 -21.16 -49.80
CA MET A 1 23.72 -20.94 -48.79
C MET A 1 23.43 -19.60 -48.14
N SER A 2 22.75 -19.58 -47.00
CA SER A 2 22.48 -18.35 -46.25
C SER A 2 23.75 -18.00 -45.49
N GLN A 3 24.32 -16.84 -45.81
CA GLN A 3 25.41 -16.28 -45.04
C GLN A 3 24.86 -15.80 -43.69
N GLU A 4 25.18 -16.52 -42.62
CA GLU A 4 25.10 -15.98 -41.27
C GLU A 4 26.09 -14.82 -41.17
N GLN A 5 25.56 -13.60 -41.05
CA GLN A 5 26.38 -12.44 -40.70
C GLN A 5 27.06 -12.71 -39.34
N PRO A 6 28.37 -12.47 -39.23
CA PRO A 6 29.06 -12.62 -37.96
C PRO A 6 28.47 -11.61 -36.97
N LYS A 7 27.78 -12.10 -35.93
CA LYS A 7 27.40 -11.27 -34.78
C LYS A 7 28.69 -10.65 -34.23
N ARG A 8 28.84 -9.33 -34.36
CA ARG A 8 29.93 -8.62 -33.67
C ARG A 8 29.85 -9.00 -32.19
N PRO A 9 30.98 -9.29 -31.52
CA PRO A 9 30.99 -9.44 -30.06
C PRO A 9 30.35 -8.17 -29.50
N GLN A 10 29.15 -8.29 -28.92
CA GLN A 10 28.55 -7.19 -28.20
C GLN A 10 29.25 -7.15 -26.84
N ASP A 11 29.82 -6.00 -26.51
CA ASP A 11 30.37 -5.81 -25.18
C ASP A 11 29.23 -5.98 -24.15
N PRO A 12 29.48 -6.63 -23.00
CA PRO A 12 28.47 -6.79 -21.96
C PRO A 12 27.95 -5.43 -21.50
N ILE A 13 26.63 -5.34 -21.35
CA ILE A 13 26.02 -4.23 -20.62
C ILE A 13 26.33 -4.44 -19.14
N LYS A 14 27.13 -3.53 -18.58
CA LYS A 14 27.60 -3.59 -17.20
C LYS A 14 26.70 -2.75 -16.29
N TYR A 15 26.83 -2.96 -14.98
CA TYR A 15 26.12 -2.13 -14.00
C TYR A 15 26.41 -0.64 -14.16
N GLY A 16 27.67 -0.27 -14.44
CA GLY A 16 28.06 1.14 -14.60
C GLY A 16 27.53 1.82 -15.86
N ASP A 17 27.03 1.05 -16.83
CA ASP A 17 26.47 1.60 -18.07
C ASP A 17 25.03 2.08 -17.87
N VAL A 18 24.32 1.53 -16.88
CA VAL A 18 22.89 1.74 -16.70
C VAL A 18 22.49 2.20 -15.30
N LEU A 19 23.36 2.05 -14.30
CA LEU A 19 23.16 2.51 -12.93
C LEU A 19 24.35 3.38 -12.47
N PRO A 20 24.12 4.34 -11.56
CA PRO A 20 25.17 5.21 -11.04
C PRO A 20 26.05 4.49 -10.00
N VAL A 21 26.70 3.40 -10.40
CA VAL A 21 27.62 2.60 -9.57
C VAL A 21 29.07 2.84 -9.96
N SER A 22 30.00 2.51 -9.07
CA SER A 22 31.44 2.70 -9.28
C SER A 22 32.27 1.52 -8.74
N GLY A 23 33.54 1.46 -9.14
CA GLY A 23 34.46 0.41 -8.75
C GLY A 23 34.19 -0.92 -9.46
N ASP A 24 34.50 -2.04 -8.80
CA ASP A 24 34.41 -3.37 -9.40
C ASP A 24 32.99 -3.73 -9.86
N LEU A 25 31.97 -3.24 -9.15
CA LEU A 25 30.56 -3.44 -9.53
C LEU A 25 30.26 -2.85 -10.91
N ALA A 26 30.76 -1.66 -11.20
CA ALA A 26 30.53 -0.97 -12.47
C ALA A 26 31.09 -1.73 -13.68
N GLN A 27 32.03 -2.66 -13.47
CA GLN A 27 32.67 -3.43 -14.52
C GLN A 27 32.03 -4.82 -14.74
N LYS A 28 31.13 -5.24 -13.84
CA LYS A 28 30.45 -6.55 -13.92
C LYS A 28 29.26 -6.49 -14.90
N PRO A 29 29.04 -7.53 -15.72
CA PRO A 29 27.81 -7.65 -16.49
C PRO A 29 26.61 -7.82 -15.56
N ILE A 30 25.44 -7.34 -15.98
CA ILE A 30 24.19 -7.57 -15.26
C ILE A 30 23.67 -8.96 -15.63
N ALA A 31 23.43 -9.81 -14.62
CA ALA A 31 22.89 -11.16 -14.80
C ALA A 31 21.36 -11.22 -14.58
N PRO A 32 20.66 -12.22 -15.16
CA PRO A 32 19.23 -12.42 -14.98
C PRO A 32 18.81 -12.56 -13.51
N GLU A 33 19.59 -13.29 -12.72
CA GLU A 33 19.34 -13.53 -11.30
C GLU A 33 19.35 -12.23 -10.50
N ASP A 34 20.30 -11.34 -10.77
CA ASP A 34 20.41 -10.05 -10.09
C ASP A 34 19.22 -9.14 -10.41
N ALA A 35 18.79 -9.16 -11.68
CA ALA A 35 17.62 -8.41 -12.13
C ALA A 35 16.33 -8.95 -11.49
N ALA A 36 16.19 -10.28 -11.36
CA ALA A 36 15.08 -10.93 -10.68
C ALA A 36 15.07 -10.63 -9.17
N LEU A 37 16.25 -10.58 -8.55
CA LEU A 37 16.39 -10.23 -7.14
C LEU A 37 15.98 -8.77 -6.89
N MET A 38 16.40 -7.83 -7.76
CA MET A 38 15.98 -6.44 -7.69
C MET A 38 14.47 -6.30 -7.86
N GLN A 39 13.88 -6.98 -8.84
CA GLN A 39 12.43 -6.98 -9.05
C GLN A 39 11.69 -7.49 -7.81
N SER A 40 12.19 -8.56 -7.19
CA SER A 40 11.59 -9.13 -5.98
C SER A 40 11.68 -8.16 -4.80
N ALA A 41 12.81 -7.45 -4.67
CA ALA A 41 13.01 -6.43 -3.66
C ALA A 41 12.09 -5.21 -3.86
N GLU A 42 11.97 -4.70 -5.10
CA GLU A 42 11.00 -3.66 -5.44
C GLU A 42 9.56 -4.10 -5.13
N SER A 43 9.16 -5.29 -5.60
CA SER A 43 7.80 -5.79 -5.43
C SER A 43 7.43 -5.99 -3.95
N ARG A 44 8.40 -6.31 -3.09
CA ARG A 44 8.19 -6.45 -1.65
C ARG A 44 7.93 -5.11 -0.95
N ILE A 45 8.50 -4.02 -1.44
CA ILE A 45 8.45 -2.70 -0.80
C ILE A 45 7.42 -1.77 -1.45
N LEU A 46 7.22 -1.88 -2.76
CA LEU A 46 6.34 -1.03 -3.58
C LEU A 46 5.08 -1.77 -4.07
N GLY A 47 5.01 -3.08 -3.89
CA GLY A 47 3.87 -3.91 -4.34
C GLY A 47 3.82 -4.16 -5.86
N HIS A 48 4.66 -3.47 -6.65
CA HIS A 48 4.79 -3.63 -8.09
C HIS A 48 6.20 -3.21 -8.54
N THR A 49 6.60 -3.66 -9.73
CA THR A 49 7.84 -3.20 -10.39
C THR A 49 7.58 -1.86 -11.05
N GLN A 50 8.47 -0.89 -10.87
CA GLN A 50 8.30 0.42 -11.49
C GLN A 50 8.65 0.39 -12.99
N PRO A 51 7.77 0.88 -13.88
CA PRO A 51 8.10 1.05 -15.29
C PRO A 51 9.28 2.03 -15.46
N GLY A 52 10.40 1.55 -16.02
CA GLY A 52 11.62 2.37 -16.16
C GLY A 52 12.44 2.55 -14.88
N GLY A 53 12.07 1.87 -13.78
CA GLY A 53 12.84 1.82 -12.54
C GLY A 53 14.08 0.91 -12.65
N VAL A 54 14.82 0.79 -11.55
CA VAL A 54 16.12 0.08 -11.50
C VAL A 54 15.95 -1.39 -11.88
N ALA A 55 14.93 -2.09 -11.39
CA ALA A 55 14.65 -3.47 -11.78
C ALA A 55 14.36 -3.60 -13.28
N SER A 56 13.58 -2.69 -13.86
CA SER A 56 13.23 -2.71 -15.28
C SER A 56 14.46 -2.52 -16.17
N VAL A 57 15.35 -1.60 -15.78
CA VAL A 57 16.62 -1.34 -16.46
C VAL A 57 17.54 -2.56 -16.36
N MET A 58 17.67 -3.17 -15.18
CA MET A 58 18.47 -4.37 -14.96
C MET A 58 17.93 -5.56 -15.77
N GLN A 59 16.61 -5.76 -15.84
CA GLN A 59 16.00 -6.83 -16.64
C GLN A 59 16.28 -6.68 -18.14
N SER A 60 16.20 -5.45 -18.65
CA SER A 60 16.50 -5.16 -20.05
C SER A 60 17.98 -5.43 -20.38
N ALA A 61 18.89 -5.03 -19.50
CA ALA A 61 20.32 -5.29 -19.64
C ALA A 61 20.65 -6.78 -19.55
N ALA A 62 20.10 -7.49 -18.55
CA ALA A 62 20.28 -8.92 -18.37
C ALA A 62 19.77 -9.73 -19.58
N THR A 63 18.58 -9.39 -20.09
CA THR A 63 18.00 -10.06 -21.27
C THR A 63 18.92 -9.93 -22.49
N ARG A 64 19.54 -8.76 -22.69
CA ARG A 64 20.49 -8.54 -23.80
C ARG A 64 21.80 -9.30 -23.58
N ASN A 65 22.32 -9.31 -22.36
CA ASN A 65 23.53 -10.06 -22.03
C ASN A 65 23.33 -11.57 -22.20
N GLU A 66 22.16 -12.10 -21.82
CA GLU A 66 21.78 -13.50 -21.98
C GLU A 66 21.62 -13.86 -23.48
N GLN A 67 20.93 -13.02 -24.25
CA GLN A 67 20.77 -13.21 -25.71
C GLN A 67 22.11 -13.16 -26.48
N ALA A 68 23.08 -12.40 -25.96
CA ALA A 68 24.43 -12.33 -26.49
C ALA A 68 25.32 -13.50 -26.02
N GLY A 69 24.83 -14.34 -25.09
CA GLY A 69 25.57 -15.47 -24.52
C GLY A 69 26.70 -15.06 -23.58
N ILE A 70 26.63 -13.84 -23.03
CA ILE A 70 27.66 -13.26 -22.15
C ILE A 70 27.46 -13.69 -20.69
N VAL A 71 26.20 -13.94 -20.31
CA VAL A 71 25.78 -14.50 -19.02
C VAL A 71 24.75 -15.60 -19.26
N GLY A 72 24.75 -16.64 -18.44
CA GLY A 72 23.75 -17.70 -18.41
C GLY A 72 22.61 -17.40 -17.43
N HIS A 73 21.50 -18.14 -17.60
CA HIS A 73 20.29 -18.12 -16.75
C HIS A 73 20.49 -18.69 -15.32
N GLY A 74 21.72 -18.70 -14.83
CA GLY A 74 22.07 -19.18 -13.50
C GLY A 74 23.37 -18.55 -13.01
N ASP A 75 23.86 -17.54 -13.73
CA ASP A 75 25.09 -16.86 -13.40
C ASP A 75 24.77 -15.87 -12.29
N ILE A 76 25.08 -16.26 -11.07
CA ILE A 76 24.98 -15.38 -9.92
C ILE A 76 26.24 -14.52 -9.93
N THR A 77 26.11 -13.20 -10.07
CA THR A 77 27.26 -12.33 -9.82
C THR A 77 27.53 -12.29 -8.32
N ASP A 78 28.81 -12.21 -7.92
CA ASP A 78 29.26 -12.09 -6.52
C ASP A 78 28.84 -10.74 -5.85
N VAL A 79 27.78 -10.14 -6.35
CA VAL A 79 27.10 -8.99 -5.76
C VAL A 79 26.15 -9.48 -4.64
N THR A 80 25.73 -10.75 -4.62
CA THR A 80 24.72 -11.30 -3.69
C THR A 80 25.21 -11.66 -2.28
N GLY A 81 26.38 -11.18 -1.83
CA GLY A 81 26.82 -11.32 -0.43
C GLY A 81 25.98 -10.48 0.56
N GLU A 82 26.40 -10.36 1.82
CA GLU A 82 25.70 -9.57 2.88
C GLU A 82 25.45 -8.07 2.53
N ARG A 83 25.98 -7.59 1.39
CA ARG A 83 25.81 -6.23 0.84
C ARG A 83 25.12 -6.23 -0.54
N GLY A 84 24.28 -7.22 -0.81
CA GLY A 84 23.66 -7.43 -2.12
C GLY A 84 22.58 -6.44 -2.52
N VAL A 85 21.80 -6.82 -3.52
CA VAL A 85 20.65 -6.03 -4.00
C VAL A 85 19.68 -5.83 -2.85
N SER A 86 19.39 -4.57 -2.51
CA SER A 86 18.46 -4.26 -1.44
C SER A 86 17.65 -3.01 -1.75
N VAL A 87 16.39 -3.05 -1.36
CA VAL A 87 15.48 -1.90 -1.36
C VAL A 87 15.08 -1.68 0.09
N THR A 88 15.47 -0.55 0.66
CA THR A 88 15.21 -0.22 2.06
C THR A 88 14.28 0.97 2.16
N GLU A 89 13.37 0.91 3.14
CA GLU A 89 12.48 1.99 3.47
C GLU A 89 13.00 2.72 4.71
N THR A 90 13.17 4.03 4.61
CA THR A 90 13.49 4.90 5.74
C THR A 90 12.34 5.89 5.93
N GLN A 91 11.65 5.79 7.06
CA GLN A 91 10.65 6.78 7.44
C GLN A 91 11.33 8.00 8.07
N VAL A 92 11.08 9.16 7.47
CA VAL A 92 11.35 10.46 8.08
C VAL A 92 10.01 11.19 8.28
N PRO A 93 9.92 12.19 9.17
CA PRO A 93 8.66 12.91 9.37
C PRO A 93 8.10 13.46 8.05
N GLY A 94 6.94 12.95 7.63
CA GLY A 94 6.24 13.36 6.41
C GLY A 94 6.81 12.88 5.09
N GLN A 95 7.88 12.07 5.10
CA GLN A 95 8.38 11.41 3.90
C GLN A 95 8.80 9.96 4.17
N ARG A 96 8.47 9.06 3.26
CA ARG A 96 9.02 7.73 3.14
C ARG A 96 10.10 7.77 2.07
N ILE A 97 11.33 7.53 2.48
CA ILE A 97 12.47 7.47 1.57
C ILE A 97 12.73 6.01 1.24
N ILE A 98 12.51 5.63 -0.01
CA ILE A 98 12.85 4.31 -0.53
C ILE A 98 14.23 4.42 -1.16
N THR A 99 15.16 3.64 -0.66
CA THR A 99 16.54 3.60 -1.14
C THR A 99 16.81 2.25 -1.79
N GLU A 100 17.05 2.25 -3.08
CA GLU A 100 17.47 1.08 -3.85
C GLU A 100 18.98 1.07 -3.94
N SER A 101 19.59 -0.07 -3.64
CA SER A 101 21.03 -0.24 -3.64
C SER A 101 21.47 -1.56 -4.22
N VAL A 102 22.64 -1.55 -4.85
CA VAL A 102 23.31 -2.72 -5.42
C VAL A 102 24.75 -2.72 -4.92
N GLY A 103 25.21 -3.81 -4.31
CA GLY A 103 26.57 -3.88 -3.77
C GLY A 103 26.84 -2.84 -2.67
N GLY A 104 25.80 -2.39 -1.96
CA GLY A 104 25.88 -1.31 -0.96
C GLY A 104 25.96 0.10 -1.54
N GLN A 105 25.87 0.28 -2.86
CA GLN A 105 25.84 1.59 -3.52
C GLN A 105 24.40 1.96 -3.86
N VAL A 106 24.00 3.19 -3.55
CA VAL A 106 22.65 3.69 -3.86
C VAL A 106 22.53 3.92 -5.36
N VAL A 107 21.58 3.23 -5.99
CA VAL A 107 21.31 3.29 -7.43
C VAL A 107 20.01 3.98 -7.76
N GLY A 108 19.09 4.06 -6.79
CA GLY A 108 17.82 4.75 -6.88
C GLY A 108 17.42 5.28 -5.51
N GLN A 109 16.85 6.48 -5.46
CA GLN A 109 16.26 7.01 -4.24
C GLN A 109 14.95 7.70 -4.58
N PHE A 110 13.87 7.23 -4.00
CA PHE A 110 12.54 7.80 -4.14
C PHE A 110 12.14 8.40 -2.81
N VAL A 111 11.74 9.67 -2.87
CA VAL A 111 11.11 10.33 -1.74
C VAL A 111 9.62 10.33 -2.03
N GLU A 112 8.92 9.38 -1.44
CA GLU A 112 7.47 9.43 -1.37
C GLU A 112 7.12 10.32 -0.18
N PRO A 113 6.25 11.33 -0.32
CA PRO A 113 5.63 11.92 0.86
C PRO A 113 4.93 10.78 1.61
N THR A 114 5.32 10.49 2.85
CA THR A 114 4.36 9.83 3.73
C THR A 114 3.26 10.86 3.90
N PRO A 115 1.98 10.52 3.69
CA PRO A 115 0.92 11.44 4.02
C PRO A 115 1.00 11.75 5.52
N VAL A 116 1.74 12.80 5.87
CA VAL A 116 1.55 13.49 7.13
C VAL A 116 0.19 14.13 6.99
N GLN A 117 -0.74 13.59 7.78
CA GLN A 117 -1.94 14.25 8.23
C GLN A 117 -1.61 15.71 8.57
N SER A 118 -1.77 16.59 7.59
CA SER A 118 -1.79 18.04 7.77
C SER A 118 -3.20 18.44 7.43
N GLY A 119 -4.01 18.61 8.48
CA GLY A 119 -5.24 19.36 8.35
C GLY A 119 -4.92 20.71 7.72
N LYS A 120 -5.42 20.92 6.49
CA LYS A 120 -5.72 22.22 5.89
C LYS A 120 -6.38 21.99 4.53
N THR A 121 -7.70 22.19 4.54
CA THR A 121 -8.44 22.96 3.52
C THR A 121 -7.70 23.22 2.20
N GLY A 122 -8.10 22.50 1.15
CA GLY A 122 -8.17 23.01 -0.21
C GLY A 122 -6.88 22.96 -1.04
N VAL A 123 -6.55 21.78 -1.57
CA VAL A 123 -6.27 21.63 -3.01
C VAL A 123 -6.85 20.28 -3.43
N VAL A 124 -7.93 20.32 -4.20
CA VAL A 124 -8.52 19.16 -4.90
C VAL A 124 -7.44 18.59 -5.83
N ARG A 125 -6.90 17.42 -5.50
CA ARG A 125 -6.41 16.47 -6.51
C ARG A 125 -7.36 15.29 -6.43
N GLU A 126 -7.93 14.93 -7.58
CA GLU A 126 -8.98 13.93 -7.78
C GLU A 126 -8.50 12.50 -7.47
N SER A 127 -8.14 12.20 -6.22
CA SER A 127 -8.03 10.84 -5.72
C SER A 127 -9.37 10.48 -5.06
N ALA A 128 -9.94 9.35 -5.48
CA ALA A 128 -11.19 8.85 -4.94
C ALA A 128 -11.08 8.63 -3.42
N LEU A 129 -12.05 9.12 -2.66
CA LEU A 129 -12.14 8.96 -1.21
C LEU A 129 -12.15 7.50 -0.83
N THR A 130 -11.32 7.11 0.13
CA THR A 130 -11.19 5.71 0.56
C THR A 130 -12.15 5.34 1.68
N ILE A 131 -12.26 4.04 1.97
CA ILE A 131 -13.07 3.56 3.10
C ILE A 131 -12.41 3.96 4.43
N GLY A 132 -11.09 3.92 4.54
CA GLY A 132 -10.36 4.39 5.72
C GLY A 132 -10.52 5.89 5.99
N GLU A 133 -10.51 6.73 4.95
CA GLU A 133 -10.78 8.16 5.08
C GLU A 133 -12.22 8.42 5.56
N ALA A 134 -13.19 7.63 5.08
CA ALA A 134 -14.57 7.71 5.55
C ALA A 134 -14.70 7.31 7.03
N LEU A 135 -13.98 6.28 7.48
CA LEU A 135 -13.95 5.86 8.88
C LEU A 135 -13.27 6.90 9.78
N GLU A 136 -12.16 7.49 9.33
CA GLU A 136 -11.46 8.55 10.04
C GLU A 136 -12.33 9.82 10.14
N ALA A 137 -13.10 10.12 9.09
CA ALA A 137 -14.10 11.19 9.16
C ALA A 137 -15.20 10.90 10.20
N THR A 138 -15.66 9.66 10.34
CA THR A 138 -16.60 9.26 11.40
C THR A 138 -16.03 9.54 12.80
N ALA A 139 -14.73 9.33 13.00
CA ALA A 139 -14.04 9.66 14.25
C ALA A 139 -14.15 11.16 14.60
N HIS A 140 -14.23 12.04 13.60
CA HIS A 140 -14.36 13.48 13.82
C HIS A 140 -15.81 13.95 13.98
N THR A 141 -16.78 13.29 13.33
CA THR A 141 -18.18 13.73 13.33
C THR A 141 -18.98 13.18 14.50
N VAL A 142 -18.73 11.92 14.87
CA VAL A 142 -19.46 11.21 15.94
C VAL A 142 -18.50 10.46 16.87
N GLY A 143 -17.25 10.91 16.95
CA GLY A 143 -16.21 10.26 17.75
C GLY A 143 -16.51 10.17 19.23
N ASP A 144 -17.38 11.03 19.77
CA ASP A 144 -17.80 11.01 21.18
C ASP A 144 -18.81 9.91 21.51
N LYS A 145 -19.40 9.26 20.50
CA LYS A 145 -20.36 8.19 20.67
C LYS A 145 -19.64 6.94 21.21
N PRO A 146 -20.15 6.30 22.28
CA PRO A 146 -19.72 4.97 22.68
C PRO A 146 -19.85 3.97 21.53
N VAL A 147 -18.88 3.06 21.42
CA VAL A 147 -18.94 1.99 20.41
C VAL A 147 -20.04 0.99 20.79
N GLU A 148 -20.97 0.75 19.87
CA GLU A 148 -22.03 -0.24 19.98
C GLU A 148 -21.77 -1.46 19.09
N GLN A 149 -22.54 -2.54 19.28
CA GLN A 149 -22.40 -3.76 18.48
C GLN A 149 -22.70 -3.55 16.99
N SER A 150 -23.65 -2.68 16.67
CA SER A 150 -23.95 -2.25 15.30
C SER A 150 -22.76 -1.54 14.65
N ASP A 151 -22.09 -0.67 15.40
CA ASP A 151 -20.90 0.05 14.92
C ASP A 151 -19.75 -0.93 14.69
N ALA A 152 -19.51 -1.86 15.62
CA ALA A 152 -18.47 -2.86 15.48
C ALA A 152 -18.69 -3.78 14.26
N ALA A 153 -19.94 -4.12 13.94
CA ALA A 153 -20.28 -4.86 12.73
C ALA A 153 -20.07 -4.02 11.46
N ALA A 154 -20.42 -2.73 11.49
CA ALA A 154 -20.20 -1.82 10.38
C ALA A 154 -18.70 -1.62 10.10
N ILE A 155 -17.89 -1.43 11.14
CA ILE A 155 -16.43 -1.28 11.06
C ILE A 155 -15.78 -2.56 10.50
N GLN A 156 -16.22 -3.73 10.96
CA GLN A 156 -15.75 -4.99 10.40
C GLN A 156 -16.08 -5.11 8.91
N ALA A 157 -17.32 -4.81 8.52
CA ALA A 157 -17.71 -4.85 7.11
C ALA A 157 -16.90 -3.85 6.28
N ALA A 158 -16.58 -2.68 6.83
CA ALA A 158 -15.74 -1.68 6.18
C ALA A 158 -14.30 -2.18 6.01
N GLU A 159 -13.69 -2.76 7.05
CA GLU A 159 -12.31 -3.30 7.00
C GLU A 159 -12.17 -4.46 6.00
N VAL A 160 -13.12 -5.39 5.98
CA VAL A 160 -13.14 -6.51 5.01
C VAL A 160 -13.21 -5.98 3.58
N ARG A 161 -14.01 -4.94 3.36
CA ARG A 161 -14.19 -4.34 2.04
C ARG A 161 -13.00 -3.52 1.60
N ALA A 162 -12.40 -2.80 2.52
CA ALA A 162 -11.18 -2.04 2.30
C ALA A 162 -10.05 -2.97 1.89
N THR A 163 -9.78 -4.00 2.70
CA THR A 163 -8.61 -4.88 2.53
C THR A 163 -8.83 -6.04 1.56
N GLY A 164 -10.07 -6.39 1.25
CA GLY A 164 -10.41 -7.62 0.52
C GLY A 164 -10.17 -8.91 1.32
N SER A 165 -9.74 -8.80 2.59
CA SER A 165 -9.51 -9.93 3.49
C SER A 165 -10.72 -10.17 4.37
N ASN A 166 -11.22 -11.40 4.39
CA ASN A 166 -12.32 -11.80 5.29
C ASN A 166 -11.82 -12.29 6.66
N VAL A 167 -10.51 -12.18 6.91
CA VAL A 167 -9.86 -12.57 8.17
C VAL A 167 -9.76 -11.35 9.07
N ILE A 168 -10.28 -11.44 10.29
CA ILE A 168 -10.08 -10.40 11.31
C ILE A 168 -8.62 -10.45 11.74
N SER A 169 -7.87 -9.40 11.44
CA SER A 169 -6.47 -9.29 11.85
C SER A 169 -6.40 -8.95 13.34
N PRO A 170 -5.59 -9.65 14.15
CA PRO A 170 -5.34 -9.26 15.54
C PRO A 170 -4.79 -7.83 15.58
N GLY A 171 -5.46 -6.93 16.32
CA GLY A 171 -5.10 -5.51 16.38
C GLY A 171 -5.64 -4.64 15.23
N GLY A 172 -6.44 -5.19 14.32
CA GLY A 172 -7.18 -4.42 13.30
C GLY A 172 -8.35 -3.64 13.89
N LEU A 173 -8.92 -2.71 13.12
CA LEU A 173 -10.04 -1.84 13.54
C LEU A 173 -11.25 -2.65 13.97
N ALA A 174 -11.58 -3.73 13.25
CA ALA A 174 -12.66 -4.64 13.55
C ALA A 174 -12.45 -5.34 14.90
N SER A 175 -11.23 -5.81 15.17
CA SER A 175 -10.89 -6.44 16.44
C SER A 175 -11.03 -5.45 17.60
N MET A 176 -10.54 -4.22 17.41
CA MET A 176 -10.66 -3.16 18.41
C MET A 176 -12.12 -2.78 18.67
N ALA A 177 -12.92 -2.62 17.62
CA ALA A 177 -14.33 -2.26 17.72
C ALA A 177 -15.15 -3.36 18.42
N GLN A 178 -14.91 -4.63 18.11
CA GLN A 178 -15.59 -5.75 18.79
C GLN A 178 -15.22 -5.82 20.27
N SER A 179 -13.94 -5.62 20.60
CA SER A 179 -13.50 -5.55 22.00
C SER A 179 -14.11 -4.35 22.74
N ALA A 180 -14.21 -3.20 22.08
CA ALA A 180 -14.82 -2.00 22.62
C ALA A 180 -16.31 -2.18 22.87
N ALA A 181 -17.05 -2.73 21.91
CA ALA A 181 -18.48 -3.01 22.06
C ALA A 181 -18.75 -4.01 23.20
N ALA A 182 -17.97 -5.09 23.30
CA ALA A 182 -18.09 -6.06 24.38
C ALA A 182 -17.81 -5.43 25.75
N TYR A 183 -16.76 -4.62 25.86
CA TYR A 183 -16.45 -3.89 27.09
C TYR A 183 -17.57 -2.90 27.46
N ASN A 184 -18.06 -2.14 26.49
CA ASN A 184 -19.10 -1.13 26.71
C ASN A 184 -20.46 -1.73 27.10
N ALA A 185 -20.75 -2.96 26.69
CA ALA A 185 -21.99 -3.64 27.03
C ALA A 185 -22.08 -3.93 28.54
N ASP A 186 -20.94 -4.22 29.18
CA ASP A 186 -20.84 -4.51 30.60
C ASP A 186 -20.44 -3.29 31.45
N CYS A 187 -20.10 -2.16 30.82
CA CYS A 187 -19.67 -0.93 31.49
C CYS A 187 -20.86 -0.01 31.84
N PRO A 188 -21.13 0.24 33.13
CA PRO A 188 -22.29 1.04 33.56
C PRO A 188 -22.07 2.56 33.45
N SER A 189 -20.82 3.02 33.31
CA SER A 189 -20.47 4.43 33.23
C SER A 189 -20.28 4.87 31.78
N GLU A 190 -21.11 5.79 31.28
CA GLU A 190 -20.96 6.35 29.92
C GLU A 190 -19.61 7.04 29.69
N GLU A 191 -18.99 7.56 30.76
CA GLU A 191 -17.72 8.29 30.71
C GLU A 191 -16.51 7.36 30.53
N GLU A 192 -16.64 6.10 30.94
CA GLU A 192 -15.58 5.08 30.85
C GLU A 192 -15.71 4.22 29.58
N LYS A 193 -16.79 4.39 28.81
CA LYS A 193 -16.99 3.66 27.57
C LYS A 193 -15.98 4.09 26.52
N ILE A 194 -15.49 3.09 25.79
CA ILE A 194 -14.61 3.29 24.65
C ILE A 194 -15.45 3.90 23.52
N LYS A 195 -14.97 5.01 22.94
CA LYS A 195 -15.72 5.77 21.95
C LYS A 195 -15.24 5.49 20.52
N LEU A 196 -16.05 5.86 19.54
CA LEU A 196 -15.71 5.69 18.12
C LEU A 196 -14.41 6.42 17.75
N GLY A 197 -14.13 7.57 18.36
CA GLY A 197 -12.89 8.31 18.16
C GLY A 197 -11.64 7.51 18.57
N ASP A 198 -11.73 6.73 19.65
CA ASP A 198 -10.62 5.93 20.17
C ASP A 198 -10.28 4.76 19.23
N VAL A 199 -11.30 4.18 18.60
CA VAL A 199 -11.14 3.06 17.66
C VAL A 199 -10.72 3.53 16.28
N LEU A 200 -11.42 4.53 15.73
CA LEU A 200 -11.31 4.96 14.34
C LEU A 200 -10.23 6.02 14.08
N SER A 201 -9.61 6.58 15.12
CA SER A 201 -8.43 7.44 14.95
C SER A 201 -7.31 6.69 14.22
N GLY A 202 -6.79 7.30 13.15
CA GLY A 202 -5.78 6.66 12.31
C GLY A 202 -6.30 5.48 11.49
N ALA A 203 -7.61 5.40 11.20
CA ALA A 203 -8.19 4.29 10.42
C ALA A 203 -7.48 4.10 9.07
N THR A 204 -7.15 5.20 8.40
CA THR A 204 -6.40 5.22 7.13
C THR A 204 -5.04 4.51 7.24
N ALA A 205 -4.34 4.62 8.38
CA ALA A 205 -3.05 3.96 8.60
C ALA A 205 -3.18 2.49 9.05
N LYS A 206 -4.35 2.09 9.57
CA LYS A 206 -4.63 0.76 10.09
C LYS A 206 -5.20 -0.20 9.03
N LEU A 207 -5.48 0.31 7.82
CA LEU A 207 -6.00 -0.47 6.69
C LEU A 207 -4.89 -0.70 5.64
N PRO A 208 -4.24 -1.88 5.62
CA PRO A 208 -3.02 -2.13 4.82
C PRO A 208 -3.23 -2.13 3.30
N ALA A 209 -4.49 -2.19 2.83
CA ALA A 209 -4.84 -2.17 1.40
C ALA A 209 -6.10 -1.32 1.18
N ASP A 210 -6.22 -0.19 1.89
CA ASP A 210 -7.39 0.68 1.80
C ASP A 210 -7.69 1.09 0.36
N LYS A 211 -8.97 0.92 -0.04
CA LYS A 211 -9.43 1.14 -1.41
C LYS A 211 -10.45 2.26 -1.46
N ALA A 212 -10.65 2.81 -2.65
CA ALA A 212 -11.70 3.79 -2.92
C ALA A 212 -13.09 3.26 -2.53
N ALA A 213 -13.88 4.07 -1.84
CA ALA A 213 -15.23 3.72 -1.44
C ALA A 213 -16.17 3.66 -2.66
N THR A 214 -16.93 2.56 -2.78
CA THR A 214 -17.94 2.38 -3.83
C THR A 214 -19.35 2.27 -3.25
N ARG A 215 -20.40 2.45 -4.08
CA ARG A 215 -21.79 2.23 -3.65
C ARG A 215 -22.03 0.81 -3.12
N GLN A 216 -21.38 -0.18 -3.71
CA GLN A 216 -21.48 -1.57 -3.25
C GLN A 216 -20.88 -1.74 -1.86
N ASP A 217 -19.77 -1.05 -1.58
CA ASP A 217 -19.17 -1.08 -0.25
C ASP A 217 -20.07 -0.40 0.79
N ALA A 218 -20.59 0.79 0.46
CA ALA A 218 -21.53 1.51 1.32
C ALA A 218 -22.80 0.69 1.65
N ALA A 219 -23.41 0.06 0.64
CA ALA A 219 -24.59 -0.79 0.84
C ALA A 219 -24.27 -2.00 1.74
N GLY A 220 -23.07 -2.56 1.59
CA GLY A 220 -22.61 -3.67 2.40
C GLY A 220 -22.36 -3.30 3.86
N VAL A 221 -21.77 -2.13 4.11
CA VAL A 221 -21.56 -1.60 5.47
C VAL A 221 -22.89 -1.27 6.14
N ALA A 222 -23.80 -0.59 5.43
CA ALA A 222 -25.15 -0.30 5.92
C ALA A 222 -25.94 -1.57 6.26
N SER A 223 -25.81 -2.61 5.43
CA SER A 223 -26.46 -3.91 5.69
C SER A 223 -25.92 -4.58 6.96
N ALA A 224 -24.62 -4.45 7.25
CA ALA A 224 -24.01 -5.00 8.46
C ALA A 224 -24.45 -4.23 9.72
N GLU A 225 -24.51 -2.91 9.63
CA GLU A 225 -24.99 -2.03 10.70
C GLU A 225 -26.45 -2.33 11.05
N MET A 226 -27.35 -2.38 10.06
CA MET A 226 -28.78 -2.65 10.27
C MET A 226 -29.06 -4.04 10.83
N ARG A 227 -28.29 -5.06 10.42
CA ARG A 227 -28.46 -6.44 10.95
C ARG A 227 -28.08 -6.57 12.42
N ASN A 228 -27.21 -5.69 12.91
CA ASN A 228 -26.72 -5.69 14.29
C ASN A 228 -27.28 -4.50 15.08
N ASN A 229 -28.21 -3.74 14.52
CA ASN A 229 -28.96 -2.70 15.20
C ASN A 229 -30.35 -3.24 15.62
N PRO A 230 -30.72 -3.23 16.90
CA PRO A 230 -32.05 -3.63 17.36
C PRO A 230 -33.21 -2.85 16.71
N ASP A 231 -32.97 -1.59 16.31
CA ASP A 231 -33.98 -0.74 15.65
C ASP A 231 -33.93 -0.83 14.12
N ALA A 232 -33.02 -1.63 13.55
CA ALA A 232 -32.84 -1.85 12.11
C ALA A 232 -32.71 -0.56 11.27
N THR A 233 -32.25 0.55 11.87
CA THR A 233 -32.03 1.82 11.19
C THR A 233 -30.55 2.10 11.02
N ALA A 234 -30.17 2.74 9.91
CA ALA A 234 -28.81 3.25 9.76
C ALA A 234 -28.62 4.45 10.68
N ILE A 235 -27.51 4.50 11.42
CA ILE A 235 -27.28 5.56 12.42
C ILE A 235 -26.89 6.84 11.68
N PRO A 236 -27.61 7.96 11.85
CA PRO A 236 -27.26 9.22 11.22
C PRO A 236 -25.84 9.66 11.63
N GLY A 237 -24.97 9.86 10.64
CA GLY A 237 -23.57 10.26 10.88
C GLY A 237 -22.63 9.16 11.36
N GLY A 238 -23.11 7.90 11.43
CA GLY A 238 -22.31 6.72 11.79
C GLY A 238 -21.42 6.22 10.66
N VAL A 239 -20.84 5.04 10.86
CA VAL A 239 -19.88 4.42 9.93
C VAL A 239 -20.49 4.20 8.54
N ALA A 240 -21.72 3.69 8.47
CA ALA A 240 -22.40 3.48 7.19
C ALA A 240 -22.66 4.79 6.43
N ALA A 241 -23.03 5.85 7.15
CA ALA A 241 -23.32 7.16 6.55
C ALA A 241 -22.07 7.80 5.94
N SER A 242 -20.93 7.72 6.63
CA SER A 242 -19.66 8.26 6.12
C SER A 242 -19.15 7.52 4.90
N VAL A 243 -19.21 6.18 4.90
CA VAL A 243 -18.81 5.37 3.72
C VAL A 243 -19.75 5.65 2.54
N ALA A 244 -21.05 5.86 2.78
CA ALA A 244 -22.00 6.25 1.75
C ALA A 244 -21.73 7.66 1.19
N ALA A 245 -21.33 8.60 2.04
CA ALA A 245 -20.95 9.94 1.61
C ALA A 245 -19.69 9.91 0.72
N ALA A 246 -18.67 9.17 1.14
CA ALA A 246 -17.44 8.98 0.35
C ALA A 246 -17.74 8.35 -1.02
N ALA A 247 -18.54 7.27 -1.05
CA ALA A 247 -18.94 6.61 -2.29
C ALA A 247 -19.69 7.55 -3.25
N ARG A 248 -20.62 8.39 -2.73
CA ARG A 248 -21.36 9.36 -3.55
C ARG A 248 -20.45 10.44 -4.14
N LEU A 249 -19.48 10.91 -3.36
CA LEU A 249 -18.52 11.91 -3.84
C LEU A 249 -17.62 11.33 -4.93
N ASN A 250 -17.21 10.06 -4.82
CA ASN A 250 -16.42 9.38 -5.84
C ASN A 250 -17.14 9.20 -7.19
N GLU A 251 -18.44 8.90 -7.15
CA GLU A 251 -19.26 8.80 -8.36
C GLU A 251 -19.42 10.16 -9.06
N ASN A 252 -19.59 11.22 -8.28
CA ASN A 252 -19.71 12.57 -8.83
C ASN A 252 -18.41 13.07 -9.47
N VAL A 253 -17.24 12.63 -8.97
CA VAL A 253 -15.94 12.93 -9.60
C VAL A 253 -15.75 12.13 -10.89
N THR A 254 -16.23 10.87 -10.93
CA THR A 254 -16.09 10.00 -12.11
C THR A 254 -16.99 10.42 -13.28
N ASN A 255 -18.12 11.08 -13.01
CA ASN A 255 -19.12 11.45 -14.03
C ASN A 255 -18.92 12.85 -14.63
N VAL A 256 -17.81 13.53 -14.29
CA VAL A 256 -17.47 14.89 -14.76
C VAL A 256 -16.21 14.89 -15.65
N MET A 257 -15.58 13.71 -15.88
CA MET A 257 -14.57 13.47 -16.92
C MET A 257 -15.20 12.82 -18.16
#